data_AF-A0A445BJN8-F1
#
_entry.id   AF-A0A445BJN8-F1
#
_cell.length_a   1.000
_cell.length_b   1.000
_cell.length_c   1.000
_cell.angle_alpha   90.00
_cell.angle_beta   90.00
_cell.angle_gamma   90.00
#
_symmetry.space_group_name_H-M   'P 1'
#
loop_
_entity.id
_entity.type
_entity.pdbx_description
1 polymer ?
#
loop_
_entity_poly.entity_id
_entity_poly.type
_entity_poly.pdbx_seq_one_letter_code
_entity_poly.pdbx_strand_id
1 'polypeptide(L)'
;MAKLKIYYDMQQSVWKVRTIVDEHNHELAPAMFTNLLPSHRKMSEGDKAQVDSFKQFGIPTSKIMAYMAGQSGGYSMLQFTKRDLYNYVHGQWLARDERIIYTLFGIVFR
;
A
#
# COMPACT_ATOMS: atom_id res chain seq x y z
N MET A 1 18.23 -0.12 23.31
CA MET A 1 16.97 -0.56 22.68
C MET A 1 16.11 0.67 22.53
N ALA A 2 15.70 0.98 21.31
CA ALA A 2 14.98 2.22 21.03
C ALA A 2 13.60 2.24 21.68
N LYS A 3 13.16 3.41 22.16
CA LYS A 3 11.91 3.58 22.91
C LYS A 3 11.37 4.99 22.81
N LEU A 4 10.07 5.12 22.57
CA LEU A 4 9.32 6.37 22.67
C LEU A 4 8.26 6.25 23.78
N LYS A 5 8.20 7.21 24.70
CA LYS A 5 7.11 7.36 25.67
C LYS A 5 6.41 8.68 25.44
N ILE A 6 5.10 8.64 25.23
CA ILE A 6 4.24 9.82 25.11
C ILE A 6 3.22 9.82 26.26
N TYR A 7 2.71 11.00 26.60
CA TYR A 7 1.62 11.18 27.54
C TYR A 7 0.70 12.29 27.06
N TYR A 8 -0.57 12.20 27.45
CA TYR A 8 -1.55 13.23 27.15
C TYR A 8 -1.58 14.27 28.28
N ASP A 9 -1.38 15.53 27.94
CA ASP A 9 -1.48 16.66 28.86
C ASP A 9 -2.92 17.19 28.83
N MET A 10 -3.67 16.87 29.88
CA MET A 10 -5.09 17.26 30.03
C MET A 10 -5.28 18.78 30.15
N GLN A 11 -4.29 19.53 30.65
CA GLN A 11 -4.44 20.98 30.84
C GLN A 11 -4.31 21.72 29.52
N GLN A 12 -3.38 21.27 28.68
CA GLN A 12 -3.11 21.88 27.39
C GLN A 12 -3.83 21.17 26.23
N SER A 13 -4.51 20.05 26.51
CA SER A 13 -5.15 19.18 25.51
C SER A 13 -4.21 18.77 24.36
N VAL A 14 -2.97 18.44 24.69
CA VAL A 14 -1.93 18.06 23.70
C VAL A 14 -1.20 16.78 24.11
N TRP A 15 -0.73 16.02 23.12
CA TRP A 15 0.19 14.90 23.34
C TRP A 15 1.62 15.40 23.46
N LYS A 16 2.31 15.05 24.54
CA LYS A 16 3.71 15.41 24.81
C LYS A 16 4.60 14.19 24.85
N VAL A 17 5.84 14.36 24.39
CA VAL A 17 6.87 13.32 24.47
C VAL A 17 7.53 13.39 25.85
N ARG A 18 7.57 12.26 26.57
CA ARG A 18 8.24 12.13 27.87
C ARG A 18 9.66 11.59 27.73
N THR A 19 9.89 10.65 26.82
CA THR A 19 11.19 9.99 26.67
C THR A 19 11.40 9.56 25.23
N ILE A 20 12.58 9.84 24.69
CA ILE A 20 13.07 9.31 23.42
C ILE A 20 14.41 8.63 23.72
N VAL A 21 14.51 7.36 23.35
CA VAL A 21 15.78 6.62 23.29
C VAL A 21 15.90 6.17 21.84
N ASP A 22 16.88 6.72 21.12
CA ASP A 22 17.11 6.39 19.71
C ASP A 22 18.24 5.37 19.51
N GLU A 23 18.76 4.80 20.60
CA GLU A 23 19.82 3.79 20.53
C GLU A 23 19.25 2.40 20.21
N HIS A 24 19.48 1.96 18.98
CA HIS A 24 19.12 0.65 18.47
C HIS A 24 20.20 -0.38 18.81
N ASN A 25 19.81 -1.64 18.98
CA ASN A 25 20.75 -2.76 19.20
C ASN A 25 21.15 -3.47 17.89
N HIS A 26 20.78 -2.89 16.75
CA HIS A 26 21.07 -3.37 15.40
C HIS A 26 21.11 -2.17 14.44
N GLU A 27 21.68 -2.36 13.25
CA GLU A 27 21.65 -1.34 12.20
C GLU A 27 20.22 -1.10 11.70
N LEU A 28 19.90 0.15 11.35
CA LEU A 28 18.62 0.49 10.74
C LEU A 28 18.50 -0.15 9.35
N ALA A 29 17.27 -0.53 8.98
CA ALA A 29 17.02 -1.12 7.66
C ALA A 29 17.44 -0.14 6.55
N PRO A 30 18.29 -0.57 5.60
CA PRO A 30 18.67 0.23 4.45
C PRO A 30 17.46 0.71 3.63
N ALA A 31 17.55 1.90 3.05
CA ALA A 31 16.47 2.50 2.26
C ALA A 31 15.96 1.59 1.14
N MET A 32 16.86 0.81 0.52
CA MET A 32 16.53 -0.15 -0.55
C MET A 32 15.62 -1.32 -0.13
N PHE A 33 15.48 -1.57 1.18
CA PHE A 33 14.62 -2.61 1.74
C PHE A 33 13.39 -2.04 2.44
N THR A 34 13.16 -0.72 2.37
CA THR A 34 12.00 -0.08 2.98
C THR A 34 10.69 -0.64 2.45
N ASN A 35 10.66 -1.02 1.17
CA ASN A 35 9.52 -1.68 0.54
C ASN A 35 9.22 -3.09 1.07
N LEU A 36 10.07 -3.69 1.90
CA LEU A 36 9.79 -4.93 2.61
C LEU A 36 9.08 -4.69 3.95
N LEU A 37 9.18 -3.47 4.49
CA LEU A 37 8.54 -3.09 5.75
C LEU A 37 7.06 -2.79 5.51
N PRO A 38 6.10 -3.53 6.12
CA PRO A 38 4.68 -3.34 5.87
C PRO A 38 4.16 -1.91 6.08
N SER A 39 4.71 -1.17 7.06
CA SER A 39 4.36 0.22 7.34
C SER A 39 4.75 1.21 6.23
N HIS A 40 5.76 0.86 5.43
CA HIS A 40 6.25 1.67 4.32
C HIS A 40 5.69 1.21 2.97
N ARG A 41 4.99 0.06 2.92
CA ARG A 41 4.38 -0.45 1.70
C ARG A 41 3.09 0.30 1.40
N LYS A 42 3.08 1.05 0.30
CA LYS A 42 1.88 1.74 -0.18
C LYS A 42 1.90 1.87 -1.69
N MET A 43 0.80 1.50 -2.33
CA MET A 43 0.53 1.90 -3.72
C MET A 43 0.00 3.32 -3.71
N SER A 44 0.68 4.22 -4.40
CA SER A 44 0.20 5.59 -4.60
C SER A 44 -1.05 5.58 -5.50
N GLU A 45 -1.79 6.69 -5.52
CA GLU A 45 -2.94 6.82 -6.44
C GLU A 45 -2.49 6.81 -7.91
N GLY A 46 -1.28 7.30 -8.20
CA GLY A 46 -0.68 7.18 -9.53
C GLY A 46 -0.38 5.74 -9.93
N ASP A 47 0.20 4.95 -9.01
CA ASP A 47 0.46 3.52 -9.23
C ASP A 47 -0.84 2.78 -9.54
N LYS A 48 -1.89 3.04 -8.75
CA LYS A 48 -3.21 2.45 -8.91
C LYS A 48 -3.84 2.82 -10.26
N ALA A 49 -3.85 4.10 -10.62
CA ALA A 49 -4.40 4.56 -11.90
C ALA A 49 -3.68 3.93 -13.10
N GLN A 50 -2.36 3.76 -13.01
CA GLN A 50 -1.58 3.10 -14.04
C GLN A 50 -1.91 1.60 -14.14
N VAL A 51 -2.05 0.91 -13.00
CA VAL A 51 -2.50 -0.48 -12.95
C VAL A 51 -3.90 -0.62 -13.56
N ASP A 52 -4.82 0.27 -13.24
CA ASP A 52 -6.19 0.28 -13.76
C ASP A 52 -6.22 0.42 -15.28
N SER A 53 -5.44 1.35 -15.80
CA SER A 53 -5.28 1.54 -17.24
C SER A 53 -4.78 0.27 -17.92
N PHE A 54 -3.70 -0.35 -17.43
CA PHE A 54 -3.20 -1.59 -18.01
C PHE A 54 -4.17 -2.77 -17.86
N LYS A 55 -4.91 -2.85 -16.76
CA LYS A 55 -5.95 -3.85 -16.56
C LYS A 55 -7.11 -3.68 -17.53
N GLN A 56 -7.48 -2.44 -17.87
CA GLN A 56 -8.49 -2.16 -18.89
C GLN A 56 -8.08 -2.71 -20.26
N PHE A 57 -6.79 -2.67 -20.60
CA PHE A 57 -6.25 -3.28 -21.83
C PHE A 57 -5.98 -4.79 -21.70
N GLY A 58 -6.42 -5.44 -20.62
CA GLY A 58 -6.28 -6.88 -20.44
C GLY A 58 -4.86 -7.35 -20.13
N ILE A 59 -3.94 -6.44 -19.79
CA ILE A 59 -2.55 -6.82 -19.52
C ILE A 59 -2.48 -7.70 -18.26
N PRO A 60 -1.72 -8.81 -18.28
CA PRO A 60 -1.51 -9.65 -17.11
C PRO A 60 -0.81 -8.89 -15.98
N THR A 61 -1.26 -9.08 -14.74
CA THR A 61 -0.71 -8.42 -13.54
C THR A 61 0.80 -8.62 -13.37
N SER A 62 1.33 -9.77 -13.80
CA SER A 62 2.77 -10.06 -13.79
C SER A 62 3.57 -9.16 -14.75
N LYS A 63 3.01 -8.83 -15.91
CA LYS A 63 3.62 -7.93 -16.90
C LYS A 63 3.54 -6.47 -16.44
N ILE A 64 2.43 -6.09 -15.82
CA ILE A 64 2.28 -4.77 -15.18
C ILE A 64 3.37 -4.58 -14.11
N MET A 65 3.56 -5.56 -13.24
CA MET A 65 4.60 -5.51 -12.21
C MET A 65 6.01 -5.33 -12.82
N ALA A 66 6.33 -6.12 -13.86
CA ALA A 66 7.63 -6.03 -14.53
C ALA A 66 7.83 -4.67 -15.20
N TYR A 67 6.78 -4.12 -15.82
CA TYR A 67 6.83 -2.79 -16.43
C TYR A 67 7.10 -1.70 -15.39
N MET A 68 6.33 -1.66 -14.31
CA MET A 68 6.49 -0.65 -13.25
C MET A 68 7.87 -0.75 -12.59
N ALA A 69 8.35 -1.98 -12.34
CA ALA A 69 9.72 -2.17 -11.86
C ALA A 69 10.75 -1.60 -12.84
N GLY A 70 10.59 -1.84 -14.15
CA GLY A 70 11.47 -1.26 -15.17
C GLY A 70 11.46 0.27 -15.17
N GLN A 71 10.26 0.87 -15.09
CA GLN A 71 10.08 2.33 -15.02
C GLN A 71 10.74 2.94 -13.77
N SER A 72 10.67 2.25 -12.63
CA SER A 72 11.26 2.71 -11.36
C SER A 72 12.75 2.40 -11.21
N GLY A 73 13.38 1.74 -12.18
CA GLY A 73 14.80 1.35 -12.09
C GLY A 73 15.06 0.07 -11.29
N GLY A 74 14.04 -0.75 -11.08
CA GLY A 74 14.12 -2.07 -10.46
C GLY A 74 13.01 -2.33 -9.45
N TYR A 75 12.88 -3.60 -9.03
CA TYR A 75 11.89 -4.01 -8.04
C TYR A 75 12.13 -3.41 -6.65
N SER A 76 13.39 -3.18 -6.27
CA SER A 76 13.77 -2.55 -5.00
C SER A 76 13.35 -1.09 -4.90
N MET A 77 13.13 -0.43 -6.05
CA MET A 77 12.74 0.98 -6.10
C MET A 77 11.22 1.19 -6.01
N LEU A 78 10.43 0.12 -6.12
CA LEU A 78 8.99 0.19 -5.92
C LEU A 78 8.67 0.27 -4.42
N GLN A 79 7.75 1.16 -4.06
CA GLN A 79 7.24 1.30 -2.69
C GLN A 79 6.20 0.24 -2.32
N PHE A 80 5.92 -0.71 -3.21
CA PHE A 80 4.99 -1.80 -2.98
C PHE A 80 5.56 -3.10 -3.53
N THR A 81 5.09 -4.22 -3.00
CA THR A 81 5.52 -5.55 -3.41
C THR A 81 4.57 -6.13 -4.45
N LYS A 82 5.00 -7.21 -5.11
CA LYS A 82 4.14 -8.03 -5.97
C LYS A 82 2.84 -8.41 -5.25
N ARG A 83 2.91 -8.79 -3.96
CA ARG A 83 1.71 -9.18 -3.20
C ARG A 83 0.69 -8.05 -3.10
N ASP A 84 1.15 -6.82 -2.89
CA ASP A 84 0.27 -5.67 -2.74
C ASP A 84 -0.47 -5.36 -4.05
N LEU A 85 0.23 -5.45 -5.19
CA LEU A 85 -0.38 -5.31 -6.52
C LEU A 85 -1.46 -6.37 -6.76
N TYR A 86 -1.16 -7.64 -6.45
CA TYR A 86 -2.14 -8.72 -6.62
C TYR A 86 -3.35 -8.56 -5.69
N ASN A 87 -3.12 -8.14 -4.44
CA ASN A 87 -4.20 -7.85 -3.50
C ASN A 87 -5.09 -6.71 -3.99
N TYR A 88 -4.49 -5.63 -4.52
CA TYR A 88 -5.24 -4.50 -5.07
C TYR A 88 -6.11 -4.92 -6.25
N VAL A 89 -5.53 -5.65 -7.22
CA VAL A 89 -6.27 -6.17 -8.38
C VAL A 89 -7.37 -7.13 -7.92
N HIS A 90 -7.09 -8.03 -6.98
CA HIS A 90 -8.08 -8.96 -6.42
C HIS A 90 -9.24 -8.22 -5.73
N GLY A 91 -8.95 -7.21 -4.91
CA GLY A 91 -9.96 -6.38 -4.26
C GLY A 91 -10.86 -5.65 -5.25
N GLN A 92 -10.32 -5.19 -6.39
CA GLN A 92 -11.14 -4.64 -7.46
C GLN A 92 -12.09 -5.65 -8.09
N TRP A 93 -11.65 -6.89 -8.31
CA TRP A 93 -12.53 -7.93 -8.85
C TRP A 93 -13.72 -8.15 -7.93
N LEU A 94 -13.49 -8.27 -6.62
CA LEU A 94 -14.57 -8.42 -5.63
C LEU A 94 -15.53 -7.23 -5.66
N ALA A 95 -15.00 -6.00 -5.66
CA ALA A 95 -15.84 -4.80 -5.69
C ALA A 95 -16.65 -4.63 -6.99
N ARG A 96 -16.11 -5.11 -8.13
CA ARG A 96 -16.83 -5.12 -9.42
C ARG A 96 -17.92 -6.18 -9.42
N ASP A 97 -17.65 -7.37 -8.89
CA ASP A 97 -18.60 -8.48 -8.86
C ASP A 97 -19.79 -8.16 -7.95
N GLU A 98 -19.54 -7.61 -6.76
CA GLU A 98 -20.59 -7.12 -5.86
C GLU A 98 -21.46 -6.05 -6.54
N ARG A 99 -20.85 -5.04 -7.19
CA ARG A 99 -21.61 -4.02 -7.94
C ARG A 99 -22.43 -4.62 -9.08
N ILE A 100 -21.89 -5.61 -9.79
CA ILE A 100 -22.61 -6.30 -10.87
C ILE A 100 -23.82 -7.04 -10.31
N ILE A 101 -23.68 -7.75 -9.19
CA ILE A 101 -24.79 -8.43 -8.50
C ILE A 101 -25.87 -7.43 -8.09
N TYR A 102 -25.54 -6.34 -7.39
CA TYR A 102 -26.54 -5.35 -6.99
C TYR A 102 -27.23 -4.67 -8.18
N THR A 103 -26.49 -4.40 -9.26
CA THR A 103 -27.04 -3.77 -10.48
C THR A 103 -27.95 -4.73 -11.22
N LEU A 104 -27.55 -6.00 -11.38
CA LEU A 104 -28.37 -7.04 -12.00
C LEU A 104 -29.63 -7.34 -11.19
N PHE A 105 -29.54 -7.47 -9.86
CA PHE A 105 -30.72 -7.61 -8.99
C PHE A 105 -31.64 -6.37 -9.11
N GLY A 106 -31.11 -5.16 -9.14
CA GLY A 106 -31.92 -3.94 -9.33
C GLY A 106 -32.63 -3.84 -10.69
N ILE A 107 -32.08 -4.46 -11.73
CA ILE A 107 -32.67 -4.49 -13.08
C ILE A 107 -33.66 -5.65 -13.26
N VAL A 108 -33.41 -6.81 -12.66
CA VAL A 108 -34.25 -8.02 -12.79
C VAL A 108 -35.51 -7.94 -11.90
N PHE A 109 -35.49 -7.16 -10.82
CA PHE A 109 -36.63 -6.96 -9.91
C PHE A 109 -37.41 -5.65 -10.15
N ARG A 110 -37.36 -5.10 -11.37
CA ARG A 110 -38.15 -3.94 -11.80
C ARG A 110 -38.99 -4.29 -13.01
#